data_AF-A0A1G3PM41-F1
#
_entry.id   AF-A0A1G3PM41-F1
#
_cell.length_a   1.000
_cell.length_b   1.000
_cell.length_c   1.000
_cell.angle_alpha   90.00
_cell.angle_beta   90.00
_cell.angle_gamma   90.00
#
_symmetry.space_group_name_H-M   'P 1'
#
loop_
_entity.id
_entity.type
_entity.pdbx_description
1 polymer ?
#
loop_
_entity_poly.entity_id
_entity_poly.type
_entity_poly.pdbx_seq_one_letter_code
_entity_poly.pdbx_strand_id
1 'polypeptide(L)'
;MEEAPLPFPGEEVANSGGCGMRLMFTVLAVFCLVISCGKAYSVKEYADVQNAYRRLAEVWEALAVNIAQTGNPAGVLAEVKKTAMVSADIRAGIKPALEDLFSEDIGKQELQSKMSEWESRIGTAKLKAGMEIDAMMKKYPAESAEYHTLVEAKSILFPVYKK
;
A
#
# COMPACT_ATOMS: atom_id res chain seq x y z
N MET A 1 -36.60 -25.06 41.97
CA MET A 1 -35.31 -24.36 41.78
C MET A 1 -34.78 -24.85 40.46
N GLU A 2 -34.86 -23.98 39.46
CA GLU A 2 -34.56 -24.29 38.06
C GLU A 2 -33.06 -24.51 37.86
N GLU A 3 -32.71 -25.62 37.20
CA GLU A 3 -31.40 -25.86 36.60
C GLU A 3 -31.17 -24.84 35.48
N ALA A 4 -30.07 -24.09 35.56
CA ALA A 4 -29.60 -23.31 34.41
C ALA A 4 -29.09 -24.30 33.33
N PRO A 5 -29.65 -24.29 32.12
CA PRO A 5 -29.23 -25.20 31.06
C PRO A 5 -27.81 -24.86 30.58
N LEU A 6 -26.97 -25.89 30.54
CA LEU A 6 -25.66 -25.87 29.90
C LEU A 6 -25.81 -25.37 28.44
N PRO A 7 -24.99 -24.41 27.98
CA PRO A 7 -25.04 -23.94 26.60
C PRO A 7 -24.73 -25.11 25.64
N PHE A 8 -25.60 -25.28 24.65
CA PHE A 8 -25.48 -26.33 23.63
C PHE A 8 -24.19 -26.16 22.82
N PRO A 9 -23.42 -27.24 22.60
CA PRO A 9 -22.36 -27.26 21.61
C PRO A 9 -23.01 -27.30 20.23
N GLY A 10 -23.17 -26.13 19.60
CA GLY A 10 -23.86 -26.03 18.30
C GLY A 10 -24.11 -24.62 17.79
N GLU A 11 -23.69 -23.56 18.49
CA GLU A 11 -23.74 -22.20 17.93
C GLU A 11 -22.35 -21.80 17.47
N GLU A 12 -22.01 -22.23 16.25
CA GLU A 12 -20.96 -21.60 15.47
C GLU A 12 -21.32 -20.12 15.36
N VAL A 13 -20.56 -19.27 16.05
CA VAL A 13 -20.58 -17.83 15.84
C VAL A 13 -19.93 -17.56 14.48
N ALA A 14 -20.67 -17.88 13.42
CA ALA A 14 -20.38 -17.53 12.05
C ALA A 14 -20.64 -16.04 11.84
N ASN A 15 -19.85 -15.17 12.48
CA ASN A 15 -19.86 -13.74 12.18
C ASN A 15 -18.51 -13.09 12.54
N SER A 16 -17.54 -13.23 11.63
CA SER A 16 -16.47 -12.22 11.44
C SER A 16 -15.76 -12.32 10.07
N GLY A 17 -16.07 -13.33 9.23
CA GLY A 17 -15.41 -13.54 7.93
C GLY A 17 -15.79 -12.56 6.79
N GLY A 18 -16.74 -11.65 6.99
CA GLY A 18 -17.32 -10.85 5.89
C GLY A 18 -16.53 -9.58 5.51
N CYS A 19 -15.70 -9.04 6.39
CA CYS A 19 -15.01 -7.76 6.14
C CYS A 19 -13.65 -7.94 5.46
N GLY A 20 -12.88 -8.97 5.87
CA GLY A 20 -11.57 -9.28 5.26
C GLY A 20 -11.68 -9.79 3.82
N MET A 21 -12.72 -10.57 3.51
CA MET A 21 -12.95 -11.03 2.14
C MET A 21 -13.36 -9.88 1.21
N ARG A 22 -14.21 -8.94 1.64
CA ARG A 22 -14.63 -7.80 0.82
C ARG A 22 -13.47 -6.89 0.40
N LEU A 23 -12.45 -6.73 1.25
CA LEU A 23 -11.24 -5.94 0.92
C LEU A 23 -10.24 -6.73 0.05
N MET A 24 -10.12 -8.05 0.24
CA MET A 24 -9.33 -8.92 -0.65
C MET A 24 -9.87 -8.90 -2.08
N PHE A 25 -11.19 -8.95 -2.26
CA PHE A 25 -11.81 -8.92 -3.59
C PHE A 25 -11.67 -7.56 -4.29
N THR A 26 -11.66 -6.43 -3.57
CA THR A 26 -11.45 -5.12 -4.20
C THR A 26 -10.01 -4.91 -4.62
N VAL A 27 -9.02 -5.31 -3.82
CA VAL A 27 -7.60 -5.21 -4.19
C VAL A 27 -7.26 -6.15 -5.36
N LEU A 28 -7.79 -7.37 -5.36
CA LEU A 28 -7.62 -8.32 -6.48
C LEU A 28 -8.39 -7.88 -7.74
N ALA A 29 -9.57 -7.27 -7.62
CA ALA A 29 -10.31 -6.72 -8.76
C ALA A 29 -9.60 -5.50 -9.37
N VAL A 30 -8.99 -4.64 -8.54
CA VAL A 30 -8.11 -3.57 -9.00
C VAL A 30 -6.90 -4.18 -9.73
N PHE A 31 -6.32 -5.25 -9.20
CA PHE A 31 -5.20 -5.99 -9.82
C PHE A 31 -5.56 -6.62 -11.18
N CYS A 32 -6.74 -7.23 -11.32
CA CYS A 32 -7.22 -7.80 -12.58
C CYS A 32 -7.57 -6.72 -13.63
N LEU A 33 -7.99 -5.53 -13.19
CA LEU A 33 -8.12 -4.34 -14.05
C LEU A 33 -6.75 -3.85 -14.56
N VAL A 34 -5.69 -3.96 -13.75
CA VAL A 34 -4.31 -3.59 -14.16
C VAL A 34 -3.81 -4.46 -15.32
N ILE A 35 -4.04 -5.79 -15.27
CA ILE A 35 -3.52 -6.73 -16.28
C ILE A 35 -4.34 -6.68 -17.58
N SER A 36 -5.67 -6.53 -17.49
CA SER A 36 -6.54 -6.45 -18.67
C SER A 36 -6.36 -5.15 -19.47
N CYS A 37 -5.82 -4.09 -18.85
CA CYS A 37 -5.40 -2.86 -19.53
C CYS A 37 -4.03 -2.98 -20.24
N GLY A 38 -3.34 -4.11 -20.12
CA GLY A 38 -2.03 -4.36 -20.76
C GLY A 38 -2.07 -4.60 -22.27
N LYS A 39 -3.24 -4.57 -22.92
CA LYS A 39 -3.36 -4.57 -24.38
C LYS A 39 -4.13 -3.35 -24.86
N ALA A 40 -3.39 -2.46 -25.53
CA ALA A 40 -3.87 -1.32 -26.31
C ALA A 40 -4.49 -0.16 -25.52
N TYR A 41 -3.74 0.44 -24.57
CA TYR A 41 -3.95 1.85 -24.25
C TYR A 41 -2.82 2.64 -24.87
N SER A 42 -3.18 3.38 -25.93
CA SER A 42 -2.41 4.54 -26.36
C SER A 42 -2.42 5.50 -25.16
N VAL A 43 -1.37 5.48 -24.33
CA VAL A 43 -1.21 6.46 -23.27
C VAL A 43 -0.82 7.78 -23.94
N LYS A 44 -1.82 8.49 -24.47
CA LYS A 44 -1.70 9.83 -25.06
C LYS A 44 -2.29 10.90 -24.15
N GLU A 45 -2.92 10.51 -23.04
CA GLU A 45 -3.75 11.42 -22.23
C GLU A 45 -3.22 11.59 -20.81
N TYR A 46 -3.06 12.87 -20.44
CA TYR A 46 -2.72 13.39 -19.12
C TYR A 46 -3.49 12.75 -17.94
N ALA A 47 -4.72 12.30 -18.17
CA ALA A 47 -5.58 11.67 -17.17
C ALA A 47 -5.04 10.31 -16.65
N ASP A 48 -4.34 9.54 -17.49
CA ASP A 48 -3.82 8.22 -17.13
C ASP A 48 -2.65 8.34 -16.14
N VAL A 49 -1.76 9.31 -16.38
CA VAL A 49 -0.65 9.62 -15.48
C VAL A 49 -1.17 10.09 -14.13
N GLN A 50 -2.16 10.99 -14.10
CA GLN A 50 -2.76 11.42 -12.85
C GLN A 50 -3.43 10.27 -12.09
N ASN A 51 -4.17 9.41 -12.78
CA ASN A 51 -4.80 8.25 -12.17
C ASN A 51 -3.77 7.28 -11.57
N ALA A 52 -2.64 7.08 -12.23
CA ALA A 52 -1.55 6.24 -11.73
C ALA A 52 -0.88 6.85 -10.49
N TYR A 53 -0.61 8.15 -10.46
CA TYR A 53 -0.10 8.85 -9.27
C TYR A 53 -1.09 8.82 -8.10
N ARG A 54 -2.39 8.97 -8.39
CA ARG A 54 -3.44 8.80 -7.38
C ARG A 54 -3.43 7.39 -6.79
N ARG A 55 -3.40 6.36 -7.63
CA ARG A 55 -3.32 4.96 -7.18
C ARG A 55 -2.06 4.70 -6.36
N LEU A 56 -0.93 5.28 -6.77
CA LEU A 56 0.32 5.19 -6.02
C LEU A 56 0.15 5.77 -4.62
N ALA A 57 -0.45 6.96 -4.48
CA ALA A 57 -0.73 7.56 -3.18
C ALA A 57 -1.67 6.71 -2.33
N GLU A 58 -2.76 6.18 -2.90
CA GLU A 58 -3.71 5.28 -2.22
C GLU A 58 -3.03 4.02 -1.67
N VAL A 59 -2.14 3.40 -2.46
CA VAL A 59 -1.37 2.21 -2.05
C VAL A 59 -0.48 2.51 -0.85
N TRP A 60 0.20 3.66 -0.83
CA TRP A 60 1.01 4.07 0.33
C TRP A 60 0.16 4.47 1.54
N GLU A 61 -0.99 5.12 1.33
CA GLU A 61 -1.92 5.49 2.41
C GLU A 61 -2.53 4.25 3.08
N ALA A 62 -2.84 3.21 2.31
CA ALA A 62 -3.33 1.93 2.83
C ALA A 62 -2.28 1.18 3.66
N LEU A 63 -1.00 1.29 3.32
CA LEU A 63 0.08 0.60 4.04
C LEU A 63 0.08 0.94 5.54
N ALA A 64 -0.07 2.21 5.90
CA ALA A 64 -0.05 2.62 7.32
C ALA A 64 -1.19 1.97 8.11
N VAL A 65 -2.38 1.89 7.51
CA VAL A 65 -3.55 1.20 8.11
C VAL A 65 -3.29 -0.29 8.23
N ASN A 66 -2.74 -0.92 7.19
CA ASN A 66 -2.43 -2.35 7.18
C ASN A 66 -1.39 -2.72 8.23
N ILE A 67 -0.33 -1.92 8.41
CA ILE A 67 0.70 -2.13 9.44
C ILE A 67 0.06 -2.13 10.83
N ALA A 68 -0.79 -1.14 11.13
CA ALA A 68 -1.48 -1.04 12.40
C ALA A 68 -2.41 -2.24 12.67
N GLN A 69 -3.08 -2.75 11.64
CA GLN A 69 -3.99 -3.90 11.74
C GLN A 69 -3.25 -5.24 11.86
N THR A 70 -2.12 -5.41 11.18
CA THR A 70 -1.42 -6.70 11.10
C THR A 70 -0.84 -7.10 12.45
N GLY A 71 -0.36 -6.11 13.22
CA GLY A 71 0.07 -6.28 14.61
C GLY A 71 1.29 -7.19 14.82
N ASN A 72 1.92 -7.71 13.75
CA ASN A 72 3.09 -8.58 13.84
C ASN A 72 4.18 -8.23 12.80
N PRO A 73 5.47 -8.40 13.13
CA PRO A 73 6.62 -8.04 12.30
C PRO A 73 6.66 -8.65 10.90
N ALA A 74 6.38 -9.96 10.79
CA ALA A 74 6.47 -10.67 9.51
C ALA A 74 5.42 -10.16 8.51
N GLY A 75 4.20 -9.92 8.98
CA GLY A 75 3.14 -9.35 8.17
C GLY A 75 3.42 -7.89 7.79
N VAL A 76 4.03 -7.10 8.68
CA VAL A 76 4.51 -5.75 8.34
C VAL A 76 5.52 -5.78 7.20
N LEU A 77 6.52 -6.68 7.25
CA LEU A 77 7.50 -6.83 6.18
C LEU A 77 6.85 -7.25 4.86
N ALA A 78 5.88 -8.16 4.90
CA ALA A 78 5.15 -8.62 3.72
C ALA A 78 4.34 -7.47 3.07
N GLU A 79 3.60 -6.70 3.86
CA GLU A 79 2.82 -5.55 3.36
C GLU A 79 3.73 -4.45 2.79
N VAL A 80 4.87 -4.17 3.43
CA VAL A 80 5.85 -3.20 2.92
C VAL A 80 6.45 -3.68 1.59
N LYS A 81 6.85 -4.96 1.48
CA LYS A 81 7.39 -5.53 0.23
C LYS A 81 6.36 -5.48 -0.90
N LYS A 82 5.12 -5.86 -0.62
CA LYS A 82 4.01 -5.79 -1.58
C LYS A 82 3.78 -4.36 -2.06
N THR A 83 3.73 -3.40 -1.15
CA THR A 83 3.55 -1.97 -1.46
C THR A 83 4.69 -1.43 -2.31
N ALA A 84 5.94 -1.78 -2.00
CA ALA A 84 7.11 -1.38 -2.77
C ALA A 84 7.09 -1.96 -4.20
N MET A 85 6.73 -3.23 -4.36
CA MET A 85 6.63 -3.88 -5.66
C MET A 85 5.56 -3.22 -6.54
N VAL A 86 4.33 -3.06 -6.03
CA VAL A 86 3.24 -2.39 -6.76
C VAL A 86 3.63 -0.95 -7.12
N SER A 87 4.32 -0.24 -6.23
CA SER A 87 4.82 1.10 -6.49
C SER A 87 5.83 1.15 -7.65
N ALA A 88 6.73 0.16 -7.73
CA ALA A 88 7.69 0.05 -8.80
C ALA A 88 7.00 -0.24 -10.15
N ASP A 89 6.02 -1.14 -10.16
CA ASP A 89 5.25 -1.50 -11.35
C ASP A 89 4.47 -0.31 -11.91
N ILE A 90 3.79 0.45 -11.04
CA ILE A 90 3.07 1.67 -11.44
C ILE A 90 4.05 2.70 -12.03
N ARG A 91 5.19 2.94 -11.37
CA ARG A 91 6.21 3.89 -11.84
C ARG A 91 6.82 3.48 -13.18
N ALA A 92 7.06 2.18 -13.39
CA ALA A 92 7.55 1.66 -14.66
C ALA A 92 6.52 1.84 -15.79
N GLY A 93 5.23 1.61 -15.49
CA GLY A 93 4.14 1.77 -16.46
C GLY A 93 3.91 3.21 -16.93
N ILE A 94 4.14 4.21 -16.08
CA ILE A 94 3.92 5.63 -16.44
C ILE A 94 5.14 6.33 -17.04
N LYS A 95 6.34 5.75 -16.92
CA LYS A 95 7.59 6.38 -17.37
C LYS A 95 7.54 6.81 -18.86
N PRO A 96 7.10 5.97 -19.81
CA PRO A 96 7.04 6.36 -21.21
C PRO A 96 6.08 7.54 -21.45
N ALA A 97 4.91 7.49 -20.81
CA ALA A 97 3.89 8.54 -20.94
C ALA A 97 4.35 9.89 -20.37
N LEU A 98 5.14 9.87 -19.29
CA LEU A 98 5.74 11.08 -18.73
C LEU A 98 6.77 11.69 -19.69
N GLU A 99 7.61 10.87 -20.32
CA GLU A 99 8.61 11.33 -21.29
C GLU A 99 7.94 12.00 -22.50
N ASP A 100 6.84 11.43 -23.00
CA ASP A 100 6.04 11.99 -24.09
C ASP A 100 5.34 13.30 -23.68
N LEU A 101 4.62 13.30 -22.56
CA LEU A 101 3.84 14.47 -22.10
C LEU A 101 4.72 15.66 -21.66
N PHE A 102 5.94 15.42 -21.18
CA PHE A 102 6.86 16.51 -20.81
C PHE A 102 7.57 17.17 -21.99
N SER A 103 7.42 16.61 -23.20
CA SER A 103 7.93 17.18 -24.44
C SER A 103 7.00 18.24 -25.05
N GLU A 104 5.73 18.28 -24.64
CA GLU A 104 4.75 19.29 -25.07
C GLU A 104 4.66 20.43 -24.04
N ASP A 105 4.80 21.69 -24.48
CA ASP A 105 4.91 22.86 -23.59
C ASP A 105 3.59 23.21 -22.86
N ILE A 106 2.44 22.76 -23.36
CA ILE A 106 1.13 23.07 -22.81
C ILE A 106 0.67 21.92 -21.90
N GLY A 107 0.43 22.20 -20.61
CA GLY A 107 -0.02 21.22 -19.62
C GLY A 107 1.08 20.67 -18.69
N LYS A 108 2.35 20.95 -18.98
CA LYS A 108 3.50 20.54 -18.18
C LYS A 108 3.48 21.08 -16.75
N GLN A 109 3.19 22.37 -16.56
CA GLN A 109 3.13 22.97 -15.22
C GLN A 109 1.99 22.41 -14.37
N GLU A 110 0.83 22.17 -14.96
CA GLU A 110 -0.31 21.58 -14.25
C GLU A 110 -0.03 20.12 -13.89
N LEU A 111 0.55 19.34 -14.81
CA LEU A 111 0.93 17.94 -14.57
C LEU A 111 1.92 17.87 -13.42
N GLN A 112 2.95 18.72 -13.45
CA GLN A 112 3.97 18.80 -12.42
C GLN A 112 3.39 19.21 -11.08
N SER A 113 2.49 20.20 -11.06
CA SER A 113 1.81 20.63 -9.83
C SER A 113 1.02 19.48 -9.20
N LYS A 114 0.27 18.73 -10.02
CA LYS A 114 -0.53 17.60 -9.54
C LYS A 114 0.33 16.41 -9.12
N MET A 115 1.37 16.07 -9.87
CA MET A 115 2.34 15.05 -9.46
C MET A 115 3.03 15.40 -8.15
N SER A 116 3.41 16.67 -7.97
CA SER A 116 4.00 17.15 -6.72
C SER A 116 3.04 17.01 -5.53
N GLU A 117 1.75 17.26 -5.74
CA GLU A 117 0.69 17.03 -4.73
C GLU A 117 0.63 15.55 -4.33
N TRP A 118 0.60 14.64 -5.31
CA TRP A 118 0.56 13.20 -5.06
C TRP A 118 1.84 12.68 -4.40
N GLU A 119 3.02 13.13 -4.82
CA GLU A 119 4.29 12.77 -4.18
C GLU A 119 4.37 13.31 -2.74
N SER A 120 3.82 14.48 -2.46
CA SER A 120 3.70 14.98 -1.08
C SER A 120 2.81 14.07 -0.21
N ARG A 121 1.69 13.58 -0.76
CA ARG A 121 0.82 12.61 -0.07
C ARG A 121 1.53 11.28 0.17
N ILE A 122 2.26 10.77 -0.83
CA ILE A 122 3.08 9.57 -0.71
C ILE A 122 4.14 9.75 0.38
N GLY A 123 4.84 10.88 0.40
CA GLY A 123 5.83 11.20 1.43
C GLY A 123 5.23 11.19 2.83
N THR A 124 4.05 11.81 2.99
CA THR A 124 3.32 11.83 4.27
C THR A 124 2.89 10.42 4.70
N ALA A 125 2.37 9.61 3.77
CA ALA A 125 1.96 8.24 4.04
C ALA A 125 3.14 7.35 4.44
N LYS A 126 4.31 7.51 3.79
CA LYS A 126 5.54 6.83 4.18
C LYS A 126 5.96 7.20 5.59
N LEU A 127 5.95 8.48 5.94
CA LEU A 127 6.28 8.95 7.30
C LEU A 127 5.35 8.31 8.34
N LYS A 128 4.04 8.27 8.08
CA LYS A 128 3.07 7.59 8.97
C LYS A 128 3.37 6.11 9.12
N ALA A 129 3.57 5.38 8.02
CA ALA A 129 3.95 3.97 8.06
C ALA A 129 5.26 3.76 8.86
N GLY A 130 6.21 4.67 8.71
CA GLY A 130 7.48 4.64 9.45
C GLY A 130 7.31 4.80 10.95
N MET A 131 6.42 5.72 11.35
CA MET A 131 6.08 5.92 12.76
C MET A 131 5.40 4.69 13.37
N GLU A 132 4.53 4.01 12.63
CA GLU A 132 3.89 2.76 13.08
C GLU A 132 4.91 1.62 13.26
N ILE A 133 5.86 1.49 12.33
CA ILE A 133 6.97 0.54 12.45
C ILE A 133 7.82 0.88 13.68
N ASP A 134 8.15 2.15 13.90
CA ASP A 134 8.93 2.61 15.06
C ASP A 134 8.21 2.36 16.39
N ALA A 135 6.89 2.53 16.43
CA ALA A 135 6.08 2.19 17.58
C ALA A 135 6.06 0.68 17.84
N MET A 136 6.04 -0.14 16.79
CA MET A 136 6.12 -1.59 16.90
C MET A 136 7.49 -2.06 17.37
N MET A 137 8.58 -1.46 16.86
CA MET A 137 9.95 -1.80 17.24
C MET A 137 10.21 -1.62 18.74
N LYS A 138 9.59 -0.63 19.39
CA LYS A 138 9.69 -0.43 20.85
C LYS A 138 9.13 -1.58 21.68
N LYS A 139 8.33 -2.47 21.08
CA LYS A 139 7.75 -3.65 21.74
C LYS A 139 8.68 -4.87 21.73
N TYR A 140 9.75 -4.84 20.94
CA TYR A 140 10.65 -5.97 20.74
C TYR A 140 12.09 -5.62 21.17
N PRO A 141 12.83 -6.54 21.80
CA PRO A 141 14.25 -6.34 22.09
C PRO A 141 15.08 -6.13 20.82
N ALA A 142 16.09 -5.26 20.86
CA ALA A 142 16.90 -4.92 19.68
C ALA A 142 17.67 -6.12 19.08
N GLU A 143 17.94 -7.14 19.89
CA GLU A 143 18.64 -8.38 19.48
C GLU A 143 17.69 -9.44 18.90
N SER A 144 16.37 -9.18 18.92
CA SER A 144 15.37 -10.16 18.50
C SER A 144 15.21 -10.19 16.98
N ALA A 145 14.85 -11.35 16.44
CA ALA A 145 14.59 -11.52 15.01
C ALA A 145 13.43 -10.63 14.53
N GLU A 146 12.42 -10.43 15.37
CA GLU A 146 11.29 -9.52 15.14
C GLU A 146 11.75 -8.07 14.94
N TYR A 147 12.65 -7.59 15.80
CA TYR A 147 13.20 -6.25 15.67
C TYR A 147 13.97 -6.08 14.35
N HIS A 148 14.83 -7.04 14.01
CA HIS A 148 15.56 -7.03 12.73
C HIS A 148 14.63 -7.08 11.51
N THR A 149 13.52 -7.81 11.59
CA THR A 149 12.48 -7.86 10.56
C THR A 149 11.83 -6.48 10.35
N LEU A 150 11.54 -5.76 11.43
CA LEU A 150 11.00 -4.39 11.37
C LEU A 150 12.03 -3.38 10.85
N VAL A 151 13.31 -3.54 11.19
CA VAL A 151 14.41 -2.75 10.61
C VAL A 151 14.49 -2.97 9.10
N GLU A 152 14.39 -4.22 8.63
CA GLU A 152 14.35 -4.53 7.20
C GLU A 152 13.16 -3.82 6.53
N ALA A 153 11.96 -3.94 7.11
CA ALA A 153 10.77 -3.26 6.59
C ALA A 153 10.98 -1.73 6.51
N LYS A 154 11.56 -1.13 7.54
CA LYS A 154 11.88 0.31 7.55
C LYS A 154 12.89 0.70 6.46
N SER A 155 13.88 -0.16 6.18
CA SER A 155 14.88 0.08 5.13
C SER A 155 14.31 0.05 3.72
N ILE A 156 13.25 -0.74 3.49
CA ILE A 156 12.51 -0.76 2.22
C ILE A 156 11.61 0.47 2.10
N LEU A 157 10.98 0.88 3.22
CA LEU A 157 10.08 2.04 3.28
C LEU A 157 10.82 3.36 3.03
N PHE A 158 11.97 3.52 3.70
CA PHE A 158 12.89 4.63 3.51
C PHE A 158 14.21 4.06 3.03
N PRO A 159 14.36 3.86 1.71
CA PRO A 159 15.66 3.59 1.13
C PRO A 159 16.46 4.89 1.27
N VAL A 160 17.08 5.08 2.44
CA VAL A 160 18.10 6.11 2.61
C VAL A 160 19.13 5.79 1.54
N TYR A 161 19.40 6.77 0.68
CA TYR A 161 20.45 6.70 -0.34
C TYR A 161 21.67 6.01 0.27
N LYS A 162 21.87 4.72 -0.06
CA LYS A 162 23.13 4.02 0.17
C LYS A 162 24.14 4.70 -0.75
N LYS A 163 24.77 5.75 -0.26
CA LYS A 163 26.08 6.21 -0.74
C LYS A 163 27.09 5.86 0.33
#